data_AF-A0A847YY12-F1
#
_entry.id   AF-A0A847YY12-F1
#
_cell.length_a   1.000
_cell.length_b   1.000
_cell.length_c   1.000
_cell.angle_alpha   90.00
_cell.angle_beta   90.00
_cell.angle_gamma   90.00
#
_symmetry.space_group_name_H-M   'P 1'
#
loop_
_entity.id
_entity.type
_entity.pdbx_description
1 polymer ?
#
loop_
_entity_poly.entity_id
_entity_poly.type
_entity_poly.pdbx_seq_one_letter_code
_entity_poly.pdbx_strand_id
1 'polypeptide(L)'
;MKNQDKIKALLLERLRKIPIVQVACEKTGVSRATYYRWQTDDSSFAKECDKAILEGRQNINDMAESKLVSSINDKNMSAIRFWLNHHHSAYSTRVEVTTVNQDKETSLSKEERELLDKAIEMVAFMPPKTKRKKND
;
A
#
# COMPACT_ATOMS: atom_id res chain seq x y z
N MET A 1 0.32 -12.17 -39.65
CA MET A 1 -0.29 -12.41 -38.32
C MET A 1 0.43 -13.49 -37.51
N LYS A 2 0.62 -14.73 -37.99
CA LYS A 2 1.23 -15.85 -37.22
C LYS A 2 2.57 -15.58 -36.52
N ASN A 3 3.37 -14.59 -36.95
CA ASN A 3 4.64 -14.27 -36.30
C ASN A 3 4.48 -13.37 -35.05
N GLN A 4 3.52 -12.44 -35.08
CA GLN A 4 3.30 -11.52 -33.97
C GLN A 4 2.74 -12.25 -32.74
N ASP A 5 1.79 -13.16 -32.93
CA ASP A 5 1.19 -13.92 -31.83
C ASP A 5 2.21 -14.85 -31.16
N LYS A 6 3.13 -15.43 -31.96
CA LYS A 6 4.26 -16.20 -31.43
C LYS A 6 5.20 -15.34 -30.58
N ILE A 7 5.51 -14.14 -31.04
CA ILE A 7 6.36 -13.20 -30.30
C ILE A 7 5.67 -12.75 -29.01
N LYS A 8 4.36 -12.42 -29.05
CA LYS A 8 3.55 -12.13 -27.87
C LYS A 8 3.59 -13.28 -26.86
N ALA A 9 3.37 -14.51 -27.32
CA ALA A 9 3.42 -15.70 -26.47
C ALA A 9 4.80 -15.91 -25.83
N LEU A 10 5.88 -15.75 -26.59
CA LEU A 10 7.25 -15.83 -26.07
C LEU A 10 7.52 -14.72 -25.04
N LEU A 11 7.03 -13.50 -25.29
CA LEU A 11 7.18 -12.37 -24.38
C LEU A 11 6.46 -12.65 -23.05
N LEU A 12 5.24 -13.18 -23.10
CA LEU A 12 4.50 -13.61 -21.91
C LEU A 12 5.25 -14.70 -21.13
N GLU A 13 5.83 -15.70 -21.82
CA GLU A 13 6.65 -16.73 -21.18
C GLU A 13 7.88 -16.13 -20.47
N ARG A 14 8.52 -15.12 -21.07
CA ARG A 14 9.65 -14.41 -20.44
C ARG A 14 9.20 -13.63 -19.21
N LEU A 15 8.06 -12.94 -19.27
CA LEU A 15 7.51 -12.20 -18.13
C LEU A 15 7.15 -13.11 -16.95
N ARG A 16 6.65 -14.33 -17.20
CA ARG A 16 6.40 -15.35 -16.16
C ARG A 16 7.65 -15.83 -15.44
N LYS A 17 8.82 -15.73 -16.08
CA LYS A 17 10.10 -16.15 -15.51
C LYS A 17 10.82 -14.98 -14.83
N ILE A 18 10.88 -13.84 -15.52
CA ILE A 18 11.53 -12.63 -15.05
C ILE A 18 10.57 -11.46 -15.34
N PRO A 19 9.87 -10.92 -14.33
CA PRO A 19 8.83 -9.91 -14.50
C PRO A 19 9.39 -8.50 -14.77
N ILE A 20 10.38 -8.40 -15.67
CA ILE A 20 11.03 -7.16 -16.08
C ILE A 20 10.79 -6.97 -17.58
N VAL A 21 9.97 -5.98 -17.93
CA VAL A 21 9.56 -5.70 -19.32
C VAL A 21 10.76 -5.44 -20.23
N GLN A 22 11.77 -4.68 -19.77
CA GLN A 22 12.99 -4.42 -20.55
C GLN A 22 13.68 -5.71 -20.96
N VAL A 23 13.89 -6.62 -20.00
CA VAL A 23 14.56 -7.90 -20.23
C VAL A 23 13.74 -8.80 -21.16
N ALA A 24 12.42 -8.85 -20.96
CA ALA A 24 11.53 -9.63 -21.83
C ALA A 24 11.54 -9.10 -23.28
N CYS A 25 11.49 -7.77 -23.45
CA CYS A 25 11.57 -7.09 -24.73
C CYS A 25 12.90 -7.35 -25.46
N GLU A 26 14.04 -7.21 -24.76
CA GLU A 26 15.37 -7.50 -25.31
C GLU A 26 15.50 -8.97 -25.74
N LYS A 27 15.01 -9.91 -24.92
CA LYS A 27 15.08 -11.35 -25.21
C LYS A 27 14.16 -11.80 -26.33
N THR A 28 13.12 -11.03 -26.65
CA THR A 28 12.17 -11.33 -27.73
C THR A 28 12.38 -10.49 -28.98
N GLY A 29 13.33 -9.54 -28.96
CA GLY A 29 13.60 -8.63 -30.07
C GLY A 29 12.49 -7.59 -30.29
N VAL A 30 11.67 -7.31 -29.28
CA VAL A 30 10.57 -6.35 -29.34
C VAL A 30 10.98 -5.04 -28.69
N SER A 31 10.71 -3.90 -29.32
CA SER A 31 10.91 -2.60 -28.67
C SER A 31 9.85 -2.35 -27.58
N ARG A 32 10.21 -1.65 -26.50
CA ARG A 32 9.24 -1.27 -25.46
C ARG A 32 8.06 -0.47 -25.99
N ALA A 33 8.29 0.40 -26.97
CA ALA A 33 7.21 1.15 -27.63
C ALA A 33 6.18 0.21 -28.29
N THR A 34 6.66 -0.86 -28.94
CA THR A 34 5.78 -1.86 -29.56
C THR A 34 5.02 -2.68 -28.50
N TYR A 35 5.68 -3.06 -27.41
CA TYR A 35 5.04 -3.72 -26.27
C TYR A 35 3.89 -2.89 -25.70
N TYR A 36 4.12 -1.61 -25.39
CA TYR A 36 3.10 -0.75 -24.82
C TYR A 36 1.96 -0.48 -25.81
N ARG A 37 2.29 -0.28 -27.10
CA ARG A 37 1.26 -0.18 -28.15
C ARG A 37 0.38 -1.42 -28.19
N TRP A 38 0.95 -2.62 -28.09
CA TRP A 38 0.15 -3.85 -28.02
C TRP A 38 -0.73 -3.91 -26.77
N GLN A 39 -0.29 -3.41 -25.62
CA GLN A 39 -1.16 -3.33 -24.45
C GLN A 39 -2.32 -2.34 -24.63
N THR A 40 -2.09 -1.22 -25.33
CA THR A 40 -3.13 -0.23 -25.63
C THR A 40 -4.14 -0.76 -26.66
N ASP A 41 -3.64 -1.38 -27.73
CA ASP A 41 -4.46 -1.83 -28.86
C ASP A 41 -5.21 -3.14 -28.57
N ASP A 42 -4.70 -3.97 -27.65
CA ASP A 42 -5.20 -5.31 -27.35
C ASP A 42 -5.35 -5.51 -25.84
N SER A 43 -6.57 -5.27 -25.35
CA SER A 43 -6.92 -5.42 -23.93
C SER A 43 -6.76 -6.84 -23.41
N SER A 44 -6.91 -7.87 -24.28
CA SER A 44 -6.69 -9.26 -23.87
C SER A 44 -5.22 -9.49 -23.58
N PHE A 45 -4.34 -9.05 -24.48
CA PHE A 45 -2.89 -9.14 -24.29
C PHE A 45 -2.42 -8.35 -23.06
N ALA A 46 -3.00 -7.19 -22.77
CA ALA A 46 -2.70 -6.42 -21.57
C ALA A 46 -2.97 -7.25 -20.29
N LYS A 47 -4.16 -7.88 -20.19
CA LYS A 47 -4.51 -8.74 -19.05
C LYS A 47 -3.60 -9.94 -18.92
N GLU A 48 -3.21 -10.55 -20.05
CA GLU A 48 -2.25 -11.67 -20.04
C GLU A 48 -0.87 -11.23 -19.55
N CYS A 49 -0.41 -10.03 -19.93
CA CYS A 49 0.85 -9.46 -19.44
C CYS A 49 0.80 -9.23 -17.93
N ASP A 50 -0.29 -8.64 -17.42
CA ASP A 50 -0.45 -8.39 -15.98
C ASP A 50 -0.45 -9.70 -15.19
N LYS A 51 -1.16 -10.71 -15.69
CA LYS A 51 -1.14 -12.06 -15.12
C LYS A 51 0.26 -12.67 -15.15
N ALA A 52 0.95 -12.60 -16.29
CA ALA A 52 2.31 -13.14 -16.43
C ALA A 52 3.31 -12.45 -15.49
N ILE A 53 3.21 -11.13 -15.33
CA ILE A 53 4.04 -10.36 -14.39
C ILE A 53 3.74 -10.76 -12.94
N LEU A 54 2.47 -10.95 -12.59
CA LEU A 54 2.08 -11.40 -11.25
C LEU A 54 2.65 -12.80 -10.96
N GLU A 55 2.46 -13.75 -11.88
CA GLU A 55 3.04 -15.10 -11.79
C GLU A 55 4.57 -15.04 -11.65
N GLY A 56 5.24 -14.22 -12.46
CA GLY A 56 6.68 -14.02 -12.38
C GLY A 56 7.14 -13.44 -11.05
N ARG A 57 6.38 -12.52 -10.45
CA ARG A 57 6.70 -11.99 -9.10
C ARG A 57 6.63 -13.07 -8.03
N GLN A 58 5.60 -13.93 -8.07
CA GLN A 58 5.51 -15.04 -7.11
C GLN A 58 6.68 -16.01 -7.25
N ASN A 59 7.04 -16.39 -8.49
CA ASN A 59 8.20 -17.25 -8.73
C ASN A 59 9.52 -16.65 -8.19
N ILE A 60 9.71 -15.34 -8.34
CA ILE A 60 10.90 -14.65 -7.82
C ILE A 60 10.86 -14.57 -6.29
N ASN A 61 9.68 -14.40 -5.68
CA ASN A 61 9.51 -14.43 -4.23
C ASN A 61 9.89 -15.80 -3.66
N ASP A 62 9.36 -16.90 -4.22
CA ASP A 62 9.70 -18.26 -3.79
C ASP A 62 11.21 -18.52 -3.88
N MET A 63 11.84 -18.05 -4.98
CA MET A 63 13.29 -18.13 -5.14
C MET A 63 14.04 -17.30 -4.09
N ALA A 64 13.57 -16.08 -3.81
CA ALA A 64 14.16 -15.22 -2.79
C ALA A 64 14.05 -15.83 -1.39
N GLU A 65 12.91 -16.44 -1.06
CA GLU A 65 12.72 -17.17 0.20
C GLU A 65 13.69 -18.35 0.32
N SER A 66 13.85 -19.15 -0.73
CA SER A 66 14.84 -20.24 -0.76
C SER A 66 16.27 -19.73 -0.54
N LYS A 67 16.63 -18.60 -1.16
CA LYS A 67 17.95 -17.96 -0.95
C LYS A 67 18.11 -17.39 0.45
N LEU A 68 17.05 -16.87 1.05
CA LEU A 68 17.06 -16.40 2.43
C LEU A 68 17.32 -17.54 3.41
N VAL A 69 16.63 -18.67 3.25
CA VAL A 69 16.85 -19.89 4.06
C VAL A 69 18.27 -20.41 3.88
N SER A 70 18.78 -20.44 2.65
CA SER A 70 20.17 -20.84 2.37
C SER A 70 21.16 -19.93 3.11
N SER A 71 20.94 -18.60 3.07
CA SER A 71 21.79 -17.63 3.77
C SER A 71 21.73 -17.78 5.30
N ILE A 72 20.59 -18.19 5.86
CA ILE A 72 20.45 -18.51 7.28
C ILE A 72 21.29 -19.75 7.64
N ASN A 73 21.25 -20.80 6.81
CA ASN A 73 22.08 -22.00 6.99
C ASN A 73 23.59 -21.66 6.95
N ASP A 74 23.97 -20.71 6.11
CA ASP A 74 25.34 -20.19 6.02
C ASP A 74 25.70 -19.20 7.15
N LYS A 75 24.87 -19.11 8.19
CA LYS A 75 25.06 -18.27 9.39
C LYS A 75 25.17 -16.77 9.09
N ASN A 76 24.52 -16.29 8.02
CA ASN A 76 24.47 -14.87 7.71
C ASN A 76 23.59 -14.14 8.73
N MET A 77 24.22 -13.38 9.64
CA MET A 77 23.53 -12.68 10.72
C MET A 77 22.50 -11.66 10.24
N SER A 78 22.74 -11.00 9.10
CA SER A 78 21.79 -10.04 8.52
C SER A 78 20.52 -10.74 8.05
N ALA A 79 20.65 -11.92 7.42
CA ALA A 79 19.52 -12.74 6.99
C ALA A 79 18.72 -13.28 8.19
N ILE A 80 19.40 -13.78 9.22
CA ILE A 80 18.78 -14.25 10.47
C ILE A 80 17.99 -13.13 11.15
N ARG A 81 18.62 -11.96 11.31
CA ARG A 81 17.97 -10.77 11.90
C ARG A 81 16.75 -10.35 11.08
N PHE A 82 16.90 -10.28 9.76
CA PHE A 82 15.80 -9.94 8.87
C PHE A 82 14.62 -10.89 9.03
N TRP A 83 14.87 -12.20 9.04
CA TRP A 83 13.83 -13.21 9.24
C TRP A 83 13.11 -13.05 10.57
N LEU A 84 13.85 -12.99 11.68
CA LEU A 84 13.29 -12.86 13.03
C LEU A 84 12.47 -11.59 13.20
N ASN A 85 12.94 -10.46 12.68
CA ASN A 85 12.23 -9.18 12.78
C ASN A 85 10.83 -9.23 12.11
N HIS A 86 10.68 -9.99 11.02
CA HIS A 86 9.43 -10.04 10.26
C HIS A 86 8.52 -11.22 10.63
N HIS A 87 9.08 -12.33 11.14
CA HIS A 87 8.33 -13.57 11.39
C HIS A 87 8.16 -13.91 12.87
N HIS A 88 8.77 -13.15 13.78
CA HIS A 88 8.65 -13.40 15.22
C HIS A 88 8.40 -12.09 15.99
N SER A 89 7.22 -11.98 16.60
CA SER A 89 6.73 -10.75 17.28
C SER A 89 7.67 -10.22 18.37
N ALA A 90 8.38 -11.09 19.08
CA ALA A 90 9.36 -10.68 20.09
C ALA A 90 10.57 -9.91 19.52
N TYR A 91 10.87 -10.06 18.24
CA TYR A 91 11.99 -9.39 17.55
C TYR A 91 11.50 -8.31 16.56
N SER A 92 10.19 -8.16 16.40
CA SER A 92 9.62 -7.14 15.52
C SER A 92 10.01 -5.74 15.99
N THR A 93 10.30 -4.87 15.01
CA THR A 93 10.67 -3.49 15.28
C THR A 93 9.47 -2.76 15.89
N ARG A 94 9.60 -2.36 17.15
CA ARG A 94 8.61 -1.50 17.81
C ARG A 94 8.93 -0.05 17.50
N VAL A 95 7.96 0.66 16.93
CA VAL A 95 8.05 2.11 16.79
C VAL A 95 7.54 2.71 18.09
N GLU A 96 8.43 3.28 18.89
CA GLU A 96 8.02 4.08 20.05
C GLU A 96 7.52 5.43 19.56
N VAL A 97 6.23 5.68 19.73
CA VAL A 97 5.64 6.99 19.45
C VAL A 97 5.78 7.84 20.69
N THR A 98 6.81 8.67 20.75
CA THR A 98 6.91 9.73 21.76
C THR A 98 5.94 10.85 21.39
N THR A 99 4.66 10.71 21.74
CA THR A 99 3.77 11.87 21.79
C THR A 99 4.25 12.76 22.92
N VAL A 100 4.77 13.93 22.57
CA VAL A 100 4.86 15.04 23.53
C VAL A 100 3.43 15.43 23.82
N ASN A 101 2.83 14.83 24.85
CA ASN A 101 1.63 15.39 25.47
C ASN A 101 2.06 16.73 26.05
N GLN A 102 2.03 17.77 25.21
CA GLN A 102 1.78 19.09 25.73
C GLN A 102 0.37 18.97 26.29
N ASP A 103 0.27 18.75 27.60
CA ASP A 103 -0.84 19.29 28.38
C ASP A 103 -0.83 20.80 28.09
N LYS A 104 -1.36 21.19 26.92
CA LYS A 104 -1.72 22.55 26.64
C LYS A 104 -2.85 22.77 27.62
N GLU A 105 -2.51 23.37 28.75
CA GLU A 105 -3.42 24.15 29.54
C GLU A 105 -4.04 25.16 28.56
N THR A 106 -5.12 24.75 27.91
CA THR A 106 -5.83 25.56 26.92
C THR A 106 -6.50 26.68 27.68
N SER A 107 -5.74 27.76 27.91
CA SER A 107 -6.32 29.01 28.34
C SER A 107 -7.19 29.51 27.19
N LEU A 108 -8.50 29.62 27.41
CA LEU A 108 -9.41 30.22 26.43
C LEU A 108 -8.86 31.57 26.00
N SER A 109 -8.69 31.76 24.69
CA SER A 109 -8.36 33.06 24.12
C SER A 109 -9.46 34.06 24.44
N LYS A 110 -9.14 35.35 24.35
CA LYS A 110 -10.09 36.42 24.70
C LYS A 110 -11.39 36.34 23.87
N GLU A 111 -11.27 36.00 22.58
CA GLU A 111 -12.41 35.85 21.67
C GLU A 111 -13.29 34.65 22.06
N GLU A 112 -12.68 33.52 22.44
CA GLU A 112 -13.42 32.33 22.88
C GLU A 112 -14.16 32.57 24.21
N ARG A 113 -13.56 33.34 25.14
CA ARG A 113 -14.23 33.75 26.37
C ARG A 113 -15.42 34.67 26.09
N GLU A 114 -15.26 35.67 25.22
CA GLU A 114 -16.35 36.56 24.85
C GLU A 114 -17.51 35.83 24.16
N LEU A 115 -17.20 34.80 23.36
CA LEU A 115 -18.22 33.97 22.73
C LEU A 115 -18.96 33.11 23.76
N LEU A 116 -18.23 32.55 24.73
CA LEU A 116 -18.80 31.77 25.83
C LEU A 116 -19.71 32.63 26.71
N ASP A 117 -19.28 33.85 27.06
CA ASP A 117 -20.07 34.78 27.88
C ASP A 117 -21.37 35.17 27.16
N LYS A 118 -21.31 35.48 25.86
CA LYS A 118 -22.51 35.75 25.04
C LYS A 118 -23.45 34.56 24.98
N ALA A 119 -22.91 33.34 24.87
CA ALA A 119 -23.73 32.12 24.84
C ALA A 119 -24.43 31.89 26.19
N ILE A 120 -23.72 32.10 27.31
CA ILE A 120 -24.28 32.00 28.67
C ILE A 120 -25.38 33.04 28.88
N GLU A 121 -25.17 34.28 28.44
CA GLU A 121 -26.14 35.36 28.54
C GLU A 121 -27.41 35.04 27.73
N MET A 122 -27.28 34.57 26.49
CA MET A 122 -28.43 34.14 25.67
C MET A 122 -29.23 33.01 26.34
N VAL A 123 -28.55 32.06 26.99
CA VAL A 123 -29.23 30.97 27.72
C VAL A 123 -29.95 31.49 28.96
N ALA A 124 -29.37 32.46 29.67
CA ALA A 124 -30.00 33.08 30.84
C ALA A 124 -31.28 33.85 30.50
N PHE A 125 -31.36 34.44 29.30
CA PHE A 125 -32.55 35.16 28.82
C PHE A 125 -33.58 34.28 28.10
N MET A 126 -33.30 32.99 27.89
CA MET A 126 -34.28 32.06 27.33
C MET A 126 -35.27 31.58 28.41
N PRO A 127 -36.59 31.79 28.26
CA PRO A 127 -37.55 31.18 29.19
C PRO A 127 -37.47 29.65 29.06
N PRO A 128 -37.60 28.89 30.17
CA PRO A 128 -37.51 27.44 30.12
C PRO A 128 -38.57 26.91 29.14
N LYS A 129 -38.15 26.04 28.19
CA LYS A 129 -39.06 25.40 27.25
C LYS A 129 -40.19 24.71 28.03
N THR A 130 -41.38 25.29 27.98
CA THR A 130 -42.58 24.73 28.61
C THR A 130 -42.85 23.36 28.00
N LYS A 131 -42.84 22.31 28.84
CA LYS A 131 -43.21 20.96 28.44
C LYS A 131 -44.63 21.00 27.87
N ARG A 132 -44.82 20.63 26.60
CA ARG A 132 -46.15 20.35 26.04
C ARG A 132 -46.80 19.27 26.93
N LYS A 133 -47.91 19.62 27.60
CA LYS A 133 -48.74 18.64 28.31
C LYS A 133 -49.14 17.55 27.31
N LYS A 134 -48.78 16.30 27.62
CA LYS A 134 -49.54 15.14 27.15
C LYS A 134 -50.89 15.22 27.85
N ASN A 135 -51.97 15.34 27.09
CA ASN A 135 -53.28 14.91 27.56
C ASN A 135 -53.66 13.70 26.70
N ASP A 136 -53.84 12.59 27.42
CA ASP A 136 -54.67 11.40 27.21
C ASP A 136 -55.45 11.27 25.89
#